data_AF-A0AA34Z678-F1
#
_entry.id   AF-A0AA34Z678-F1
#
_cell.length_a   1.000
_cell.length_b   1.000
_cell.length_c   1.000
_cell.angle_alpha   90.00
_cell.angle_beta   90.00
_cell.angle_gamma   90.00
#
_symmetry.space_group_name_H-M   'P 1'
#
loop_
_entity.id
_entity.type
_entity.pdbx_description
1 polymer ?
#
loop_
_entity_poly.entity_id
_entity_poly.type
_entity_poly.pdbx_seq_one_letter_code
_entity_poly.pdbx_strand_id
1 'polypeptide(L)'
;MSERYSEDYQACYSHYYIQASNHPLIQSKSMFCVIYRSSRREQTYLYVEKKDDFSRVPEELMKSFGQPQLAMLLPLDGRKKLASADLEKVKEALRTQGYYLQIPPPPENLLKQHLDSER
;
A
#
# COMPACT_ATOMS: atom_id res chain seq x y z
N MET A 1 -37.31 -30.12 19.15
CA MET A 1 -37.30 -28.96 18.23
C MET A 1 -35.91 -28.31 18.31
N SER A 2 -34.92 -28.74 17.53
CA SER A 2 -33.68 -27.92 17.33
C SER A 2 -32.66 -28.46 16.30
N GLU A 3 -32.94 -29.46 15.45
CA GLU A 3 -31.91 -29.96 14.51
C GLU A 3 -32.13 -29.50 13.06
N ARG A 4 -33.40 -29.41 12.63
CA ARG A 4 -33.77 -28.91 11.28
C ARG A 4 -33.43 -27.43 11.03
N TYR A 5 -33.16 -26.66 12.08
CA TYR A 5 -32.84 -25.24 11.96
C TYR A 5 -31.37 -24.99 11.56
N SER A 6 -30.49 -26.00 11.74
CA SER A 6 -29.06 -25.85 11.48
C SER A 6 -28.68 -26.19 10.04
N GLU A 7 -29.34 -27.16 9.41
CA GLU A 7 -29.00 -27.63 8.06
C GLU A 7 -29.47 -26.66 6.98
N ASP A 8 -30.69 -26.11 7.11
CA ASP A 8 -31.19 -25.04 6.22
C ASP A 8 -30.32 -23.77 6.34
N TYR A 9 -29.85 -23.44 7.55
CA TYR A 9 -28.94 -22.31 7.75
C TYR A 9 -27.58 -22.54 7.08
N GLN A 10 -27.04 -23.76 7.19
CA GLN A 10 -25.78 -24.13 6.54
C GLN A 10 -25.89 -24.11 5.01
N ALA A 11 -27.03 -24.57 4.47
CA ALA A 11 -27.32 -24.55 3.04
C ALA A 11 -27.52 -23.12 2.52
N CYS A 12 -28.26 -22.26 3.24
CA CYS A 12 -28.40 -20.85 2.91
C CYS A 12 -27.07 -20.10 2.97
N TYR A 13 -26.23 -20.37 3.97
CA TYR A 13 -24.91 -19.74 4.08
C TYR A 13 -23.98 -20.18 2.94
N SER A 14 -23.99 -21.46 2.58
CA SER A 14 -23.23 -21.98 1.45
C SER A 14 -23.71 -21.41 0.12
N HIS A 15 -25.03 -21.33 -0.10
CA HIS A 15 -25.60 -20.81 -1.34
C HIS A 15 -25.38 -19.29 -1.49
N TYR A 16 -25.48 -18.53 -0.40
CA TYR A 16 -25.11 -17.11 -0.38
C TYR A 16 -23.62 -16.91 -0.72
N TYR A 17 -22.74 -17.77 -0.21
CA TYR A 17 -21.31 -17.73 -0.51
C TYR A 17 -21.01 -18.04 -1.98
N ILE A 18 -21.72 -19.00 -2.59
CA ILE A 18 -21.56 -19.41 -3.99
C ILE A 18 -22.18 -18.39 -4.96
N GLN A 19 -23.28 -17.74 -4.58
CA GLN A 19 -23.89 -16.66 -5.36
C GLN A 19 -23.08 -15.35 -5.28
N ALA A 20 -22.49 -15.03 -4.12
CA ALA A 20 -21.64 -13.85 -3.96
C ALA A 20 -20.31 -13.95 -4.72
N SER A 21 -19.78 -15.15 -4.91
CA SER A 21 -18.51 -15.38 -5.64
C SER A 21 -18.65 -15.35 -7.17
N ASN A 22 -19.87 -15.31 -7.72
CA ASN A 22 -20.14 -15.07 -9.15
C ASN A 22 -20.50 -13.60 -9.47
N HIS A 23 -20.42 -12.70 -8.49
CA HIS A 23 -20.64 -11.28 -8.72
C HIS A 23 -19.34 -10.61 -9.23
N PRO A 24 -19.35 -9.90 -10.37
CA PRO A 24 -18.14 -9.32 -10.99
C PRO A 24 -17.47 -8.19 -10.19
N LEU A 25 -17.88 -7.95 -8.94
CA LEU A 25 -17.33 -6.91 -8.06
C LEU A 25 -16.58 -7.47 -6.83
N ILE A 26 -16.48 -8.79 -6.64
CA ILE A 26 -15.78 -9.39 -5.49
C ILE A 26 -14.51 -10.13 -5.95
N GLN A 27 -13.61 -9.39 -6.60
CA GLN A 27 -12.20 -9.75 -6.70
C GLN A 27 -11.31 -8.69 -6.05
N SER A 28 -11.80 -8.01 -5.02
CA SER A 28 -10.96 -7.22 -4.13
C SER A 28 -10.13 -8.16 -3.25
N LYS A 29 -9.08 -8.73 -3.85
CA LYS A 29 -7.93 -9.24 -3.12
C LYS A 29 -7.50 -8.13 -2.16
N SER A 30 -7.77 -8.30 -0.87
CA SER A 30 -7.49 -7.29 0.16
C SER A 30 -6.00 -6.96 0.14
N MET A 31 -5.64 -5.87 -0.54
CA MET A 31 -4.25 -5.52 -0.75
C MET A 31 -3.77 -4.78 0.49
N PHE A 32 -2.84 -5.39 1.21
CA PHE A 32 -2.10 -4.75 2.28
C PHE A 32 -0.72 -4.36 1.76
N CYS A 33 -0.17 -3.28 2.28
CA CYS A 33 1.24 -2.96 2.11
C CYS A 33 1.89 -2.74 3.47
N VAL A 34 3.19 -3.01 3.51
CA VAL A 34 4.05 -2.80 4.67
C VAL A 34 4.99 -1.66 4.33
N ILE A 35 5.05 -0.67 5.21
CA ILE A 35 5.83 0.54 5.02
C ILE A 35 7.04 0.48 5.94
N TYR A 36 8.22 0.64 5.37
CA TYR A 36 9.48 0.76 6.08
C TYR A 36 10.02 2.18 5.90
N ARG A 37 10.63 2.72 6.95
CA ARG A 37 11.44 3.94 6.87
C ARG A 37 12.91 3.57 6.69
N SER A 38 13.64 4.40 5.96
CA SER A 38 15.08 4.25 5.81
C SER A 38 15.81 4.62 7.10
N SER A 39 16.87 3.89 7.44
CA SER A 39 17.77 4.24 8.54
C SER A 39 18.88 5.23 8.11
N ARG A 40 19.01 5.48 6.80
CA ARG A 40 20.09 6.30 6.21
C ARG A 40 19.58 7.59 5.56
N ARG A 41 18.33 7.61 5.12
CA ARG A 41 17.70 8.74 4.45
C ARG A 41 16.47 9.19 5.21
N GLU A 42 16.46 10.45 5.60
CA GLU A 42 15.32 11.05 6.26
C GLU A 42 14.12 11.13 5.29
N GLN A 43 12.92 11.02 5.86
CA GLN A 43 11.64 11.13 5.13
C GLN A 43 11.51 10.20 3.90
N THR A 44 12.29 9.11 3.87
CA THR A 44 12.32 8.15 2.77
C THR A 44 11.65 6.86 3.21
N TYR A 45 10.67 6.41 2.44
CA TYR A 45 9.83 5.26 2.77
C TYR A 45 9.79 4.24 1.63
N LEU A 46 9.82 2.97 2.00
CA LEU A 46 9.72 1.83 1.10
C LEU A 46 8.42 1.06 1.41
N TYR A 47 7.62 0.85 0.38
CA TYR A 47 6.36 0.11 0.46
C TYR A 47 6.58 -1.24 -0.23
N VAL A 48 6.14 -2.32 0.42
CA VAL A 48 6.21 -3.69 -0.11
C VAL A 48 4.91 -4.46 0.17
N GLU A 49 4.65 -5.52 -0.58
CA GLU A 49 3.42 -6.34 -0.44
C GLU A 49 3.44 -7.21 0.81
N LYS A 50 4.63 -7.61 1.29
CA LYS A 50 4.80 -8.55 2.39
C LYS A 50 5.81 -8.04 3.40
N LYS A 51 5.60 -8.39 4.66
CA LYS A 51 6.51 -8.05 5.75
C LYS A 51 7.85 -8.77 5.52
N ASP A 52 8.95 -8.05 5.70
CA ASP A 52 10.34 -8.51 5.59
C ASP A 52 10.73 -9.15 4.23
N ASP A 53 9.91 -8.96 3.19
CA ASP A 53 10.18 -9.45 1.82
C ASP A 53 10.66 -8.29 0.93
N PHE A 54 11.98 -8.22 0.76
CA PHE A 54 12.65 -7.23 -0.09
C PHE A 54 13.22 -7.85 -1.37
N SER A 55 12.82 -9.09 -1.71
CA SER A 55 13.37 -9.84 -2.84
C SER A 55 13.21 -9.14 -4.19
N ARG A 56 12.17 -8.32 -4.34
CA ARG A 56 11.88 -7.53 -5.55
C ARG A 56 12.52 -6.13 -5.54
N VAL A 57 13.20 -5.77 -4.46
CA VAL A 57 13.83 -4.45 -4.33
C VAL A 57 15.27 -4.54 -4.85
N PRO A 58 15.69 -3.67 -5.78
CA PRO A 58 17.05 -3.66 -6.28
C PRO A 58 18.08 -3.54 -5.16
N GLU A 59 19.17 -4.31 -5.26
CA GLU A 59 20.22 -4.32 -4.23
C GLU A 59 20.83 -2.92 -4.01
N GLU A 60 21.04 -2.16 -5.08
CA GLU A 60 21.56 -0.78 -5.00
C GLU A 60 20.63 0.14 -4.20
N LEU A 61 19.32 -0.01 -4.39
CA LEU A 61 18.32 0.72 -3.63
C LEU A 61 18.43 0.34 -2.15
N MET A 62 18.43 -0.96 -1.82
CA MET A 62 18.59 -1.44 -0.45
C MET A 62 19.88 -0.96 0.22
N LYS A 63 21.00 -0.95 -0.51
CA LYS A 63 22.28 -0.40 -0.03
C LYS A 63 22.15 1.08 0.35
N SER A 64 21.50 1.88 -0.49
CA SER A 64 21.28 3.31 -0.21
C SER A 64 20.23 3.53 0.90
N PHE A 65 19.25 2.65 1.01
CA PHE A 65 18.15 2.70 1.98
C PHE A 65 18.59 2.29 3.39
N GLY A 66 19.63 1.46 3.50
CA GLY A 66 20.12 0.97 4.79
C GLY A 66 19.20 -0.09 5.38
N GLN A 67 19.19 -0.20 6.71
CA GLN A 67 18.37 -1.19 7.40
C GLN A 67 16.91 -0.70 7.40
N PRO A 68 15.97 -1.42 6.76
CA PRO A 68 14.57 -1.03 6.78
C PRO A 68 14.02 -1.13 8.20
N GLN A 69 13.39 -0.06 8.68
CA GLN A 69 12.70 -0.05 9.98
C GLN A 69 11.20 -0.04 9.74
N LEU A 70 10.48 -1.03 10.27
CA LEU A 70 9.03 -1.11 10.11
C LEU A 70 8.38 0.16 10.67
N ALA A 71 7.68 0.89 9.81
CA ALA A 71 6.97 2.10 10.18
C ALA A 71 5.50 1.77 10.50
N MET A 72 4.80 1.12 9.57
CA MET A 72 3.39 0.73 9.75
C MET A 72 2.93 -0.30 8.71
N LEU A 73 1.82 -0.97 8.99
CA LEU A 73 1.07 -1.78 8.04
C LEU A 73 -0.18 -1.02 7.59
N LEU A 74 -0.47 -1.09 6.30
CA LEU A 74 -1.52 -0.29 5.68
C LEU A 74 -2.45 -1.14 4.80
N PRO A 75 -3.76 -1.22 5.11
CA PRO A 75 -4.73 -1.68 4.11
C PRO A 75 -4.82 -0.63 3.00
N LEU A 76 -4.57 -1.02 1.75
CA LEU A 76 -4.77 -0.17 0.57
C LEU A 76 -6.21 -0.20 0.06
N ASP A 77 -6.97 -1.20 0.50
CA ASP A 77 -8.39 -1.34 0.21
C ASP A 77 -9.23 -0.33 1.01
N GLY A 78 -10.28 0.21 0.41
CA GLY A 78 -11.14 1.24 1.02
C GLY A 78 -10.51 2.62 1.24
N ARG A 79 -9.20 2.80 1.06
CA ARG A 79 -8.55 4.12 1.19
C ARG A 79 -8.72 4.96 -0.05
N LYS A 80 -9.00 6.25 0.16
CA LYS A 80 -9.09 7.25 -0.92
C LYS A 80 -7.75 7.95 -1.19
N LYS A 81 -6.89 8.12 -0.17
CA LYS A 81 -5.61 8.85 -0.28
C LYS A 81 -4.56 8.35 0.73
N LEU A 82 -3.29 8.58 0.42
CA LEU A 82 -2.16 8.49 1.35
C LEU A 82 -1.65 9.89 1.66
N ALA A 83 -1.02 10.09 2.83
CA ALA A 83 -0.54 11.41 3.26
C ALA A 83 0.65 11.94 2.44
N SER A 84 1.47 11.04 1.89
CA SER A 84 2.77 11.42 1.30
C SER A 84 3.08 10.75 -0.03
N ALA A 85 2.16 9.95 -0.56
CA ALA A 85 2.30 9.25 -1.84
C ALA A 85 0.97 9.19 -2.57
N ASP A 86 1.02 8.98 -3.88
CA ASP A 86 -0.18 8.75 -4.68
C ASP A 86 -0.62 7.28 -4.55
N LEU A 87 -1.88 7.05 -4.18
CA LEU A 87 -2.39 5.70 -3.92
C LEU A 87 -2.39 4.82 -5.17
N GLU A 88 -2.75 5.38 -6.33
CA GLU A 88 -2.83 4.62 -7.58
C GLU A 88 -1.42 4.22 -8.03
N LYS A 89 -0.46 5.14 -7.95
CA LYS A 89 0.96 4.84 -8.23
C LYS A 89 1.51 3.78 -7.29
N VAL A 90 1.20 3.83 -5.99
CA VAL A 90 1.63 2.81 -5.03
C VAL A 90 1.04 1.44 -5.40
N LYS A 91 -0.26 1.37 -5.70
CA LYS A 91 -0.93 0.12 -6.10
C LYS A 91 -0.33 -0.45 -7.38
N GLU A 92 -0.13 0.39 -8.39
CA GLU A 92 0.46 -0.02 -9.66
C GLU A 92 1.88 -0.54 -9.46
N ALA A 93 2.73 0.22 -8.78
CA ALA A 93 4.11 -0.17 -8.53
C ALA A 93 4.21 -1.47 -7.73
N LEU A 94 3.43 -1.62 -6.65
CA LEU A 94 3.39 -2.87 -5.90
C LEU A 94 2.97 -4.07 -6.78
N ARG A 95 2.04 -3.87 -7.73
CA ARG A 95 1.60 -4.93 -8.66
C ARG A 95 2.64 -5.27 -9.73
N THR A 96 3.33 -4.27 -10.29
CA THR A 96 4.21 -4.44 -11.45
C THR A 96 5.66 -4.70 -11.06
N GLN A 97 6.22 -3.88 -10.17
CA GLN A 97 7.61 -3.96 -9.71
C GLN A 97 7.76 -4.65 -8.35
N GLY A 98 6.69 -4.71 -7.53
CA GLY A 98 6.72 -5.35 -6.21
C GLY A 98 7.18 -4.46 -5.06
N TYR A 99 7.50 -3.19 -5.32
CA TYR A 99 7.85 -2.20 -4.30
C TYR A 99 7.45 -0.79 -4.75
N TYR A 100 7.42 0.18 -3.83
CA TYR A 100 7.33 1.60 -4.18
C TYR A 100 8.25 2.41 -3.26
N LEU A 101 9.06 3.29 -3.84
CA LEU A 101 9.97 4.16 -3.09
C LEU A 101 9.42 5.60 -3.07
N GLN A 102 9.16 6.09 -1.88
CA GLN A 102 8.83 7.49 -1.62
C GLN A 102 10.09 8.22 -1.13
N ILE A 103 10.49 9.27 -1.83
CA ILE A 103 11.58 10.18 -1.44
C ILE A 103 11.00 11.54 -1.03
N PRO A 104 11.71 12.32 -0.18
CA PRO A 104 11.26 13.66 0.17
C PRO A 104 11.10 14.55 -1.08
N PRO A 105 10.09 15.43 -1.12
CA PRO A 105 10.01 16.43 -2.17
C PRO A 105 11.23 17.37 -2.09
N PRO A 106 11.70 17.89 -3.23
CA PRO A 106 12.79 18.87 -3.22
C PRO A 106 12.38 20.09 -2.39
N PRO A 107 13.30 20.68 -1.61
CA PRO A 107 13.00 21.87 -0.82
C PRO A 107 12.54 23.00 -1.75
N GLU A 108 11.51 23.73 -1.32
CA GLU A 108 10.98 24.87 -2.07
C GLU A 108 12.08 25.94 -2.17
N ASN A 109 12.43 26.33 -3.41
CA ASN A 109 13.43 27.38 -3.64
C ASN A 109 12.79 28.75 -3.42
N LEU A 110 12.66 29.17 -2.16
CA LEU A 110 12.10 30.46 -1.73
C LEU A 110 12.83 31.67 -2.35
N LEU A 111 14.04 31.48 -2.87
CA LEU A 111 14.84 32.52 -3.53
C LEU A 111 14.23 33.04 -4.85
N LYS A 112 13.32 32.29 -5.50
CA LYS A 112 12.71 32.72 -6.76
C LYS A 112 11.56 33.72 -6.59
N GLN A 113 11.04 33.92 -5.38
CA GLN A 113 9.89 34.79 -5.13
C GLN A 113 10.24 36.24 -4.79
N HIS A 114 11.52 36.58 -4.53
CA HIS A 114 11.91 37.96 -4.21
C HIS A 114 12.44 38.77 -5.40
N LEU A 115 12.93 38.15 -6.48
CA LEU A 115 13.48 38.91 -7.62
C LEU A 115 12.41 39.59 -8.50
N ASP A 116 11.13 39.25 -8.36
CA ASP A 116 10.04 39.87 -9.13
C ASP A 116 9.36 41.03 -8.38
N SER A 117 9.70 41.23 -7.09
CA SER A 117 9.15 42.33 -6.27
C SER A 117 9.99 43.61 -6.30
N GLU A 118 11.12 43.60 -7.02
CA GLU A 118 12.06 44.73 -7.12
C GLU A 118 12.16 45.32 -8.56
N ARG A 119 11.15 45.10 -9.42
CA ARG A 119 11.03 45.80 -10.73
C ARG A 119 10.07 46.98 -10.68
#